data_AF-A0A0G0RM94-F1
#
_entry.id   AF-A0A0G0RM94-F1
#
_cell.length_a   1.000
_cell.length_b   1.000
_cell.length_c   1.000
_cell.angle_alpha   90.00
_cell.angle_beta   90.00
_cell.angle_gamma   90.00
#
_symmetry.space_group_name_H-M   'P 1'
#
loop_
_entity.id
_entity.type
_entity.pdbx_description
1 polymer ?
#
loop_
_entity_poly.entity_id
_entity_poly.type
_entity_poly.pdbx_seq_one_letter_code
_entity_poly.pdbx_strand_id
1 'polypeptide(L)'
;MENIICDLCGQEFKKKKSQLKLSAKHYCSIYCSEQGRRKGKTVQCFACDKTVYKSLKDLKNSKSGKYFCGQVCGNAWIGKQQRAANNPNWTGGSSSYKNLLKRTSSRQICKLCGKDNLKMLCVHHLDKNRKNNNTQNLIWLCRNCHFLVHHYKKEENRLFEKK
;
A
#
# COMPACT_ATOMS: atom_id res chain seq x y z
N MET A 1 25.38 12.63 47.08
CA MET A 1 24.90 11.76 45.97
C MET A 1 25.01 10.33 46.47
N GLU A 2 24.13 9.44 46.04
CA GLU A 2 24.14 8.01 46.39
C GLU A 2 24.33 7.17 45.13
N ASN A 3 25.06 6.07 45.25
CA ASN A 3 25.21 5.07 44.19
C ASN A 3 23.95 4.20 44.19
N ILE A 4 23.41 3.97 43.00
CA ILE A 4 22.24 3.11 42.80
C ILE A 4 22.39 2.32 41.49
N ILE A 5 21.75 1.17 41.44
CA ILE A 5 21.76 0.25 40.30
C ILE A 5 20.65 0.64 39.31
N CYS A 6 20.97 0.60 38.01
CA CYS A 6 19.98 0.81 36.95
C CYS A 6 19.01 -0.38 36.85
N ASP A 7 17.71 -0.12 36.93
CA ASP A 7 16.65 -1.16 36.84
C ASP A 7 16.57 -1.88 35.49
N LEU A 8 17.28 -1.39 34.47
CA LEU A 8 17.30 -2.02 33.14
C LEU A 8 18.59 -2.79 32.87
N CYS A 9 19.75 -2.13 33.00
CA CYS A 9 21.03 -2.70 32.61
C CYS A 9 21.90 -3.17 33.78
N GLY A 10 21.49 -2.90 35.03
CA GLY A 10 22.24 -3.28 36.23
C GLY A 10 23.50 -2.45 36.51
N GLN A 11 23.82 -1.44 35.69
CA GLN A 11 25.00 -0.59 35.92
C GLN A 11 24.80 0.35 37.12
N GLU A 12 25.84 0.50 37.94
CA GLU A 12 25.88 1.49 39.03
C GLU A 12 26.05 2.92 38.50
N PHE A 13 25.29 3.85 39.07
CA PHE A 13 25.38 5.28 38.76
C PHE A 13 24.97 6.15 39.96
N LYS A 14 25.32 7.44 39.91
CA LYS A 14 25.07 8.38 41.01
C LYS A 14 23.78 9.17 40.82
N LYS A 15 22.99 9.31 41.89
CA LYS A 15 21.82 10.20 41.95
C LYS A 15 21.78 11.06 43.20
N LYS A 16 21.03 12.16 43.15
CA LYS A 16 20.74 12.98 44.34
C LYS A 16 19.67 12.31 45.18
N LYS A 17 19.77 12.37 46.52
CA LYS A 17 18.76 11.81 47.46
C LYS A 17 17.34 12.28 47.15
N SER A 18 17.17 13.56 46.77
CA SER A 18 15.88 14.13 46.39
C SER A 18 15.27 13.44 45.15
N GLN A 19 16.09 13.00 44.20
CA GLN A 19 15.62 12.32 42.98
C GLN A 19 15.25 10.86 43.22
N LEU A 20 15.80 10.22 44.25
CA LEU A 20 15.45 8.84 44.62
C LEU A 20 13.99 8.77 45.12
N LYS A 21 13.52 9.81 45.81
CA LYS A 21 12.14 9.87 46.31
C LYS A 21 11.09 10.12 45.21
N LEU A 22 11.49 10.54 44.01
CA LEU A 22 10.55 10.96 42.95
C LEU A 22 10.03 9.80 42.10
N SER A 23 10.70 8.65 42.08
CA SER A 23 10.32 7.55 41.21
C SER A 23 10.73 6.22 41.81
N ALA A 24 9.90 5.19 41.65
CA ALA A 24 10.24 3.84 42.07
C ALA A 24 11.28 3.16 41.17
N LYS A 25 11.51 3.66 39.94
CA LYS A 25 12.50 3.13 39.00
C LYS A 25 13.54 4.16 38.63
N HIS A 26 14.76 3.71 38.44
CA HIS A 26 15.95 4.50 38.26
C HIS A 26 16.83 3.92 37.15
N TYR A 27 17.23 4.80 36.23
CA TYR A 27 17.95 4.42 35.03
C TYR A 27 19.20 5.27 34.89
N CYS A 28 20.30 4.65 34.46
CA CYS A 28 21.59 5.31 34.28
C CYS A 28 21.62 6.27 33.08
N SER A 29 20.69 6.14 32.14
CA SER A 29 20.66 6.91 30.89
C SER A 29 19.24 7.12 30.38
N ILE A 30 19.08 8.09 29.46
CA ILE A 30 17.83 8.32 28.72
C ILE A 30 17.43 7.06 27.96
N TYR A 31 18.39 6.37 27.33
CA TYR A 31 18.16 5.11 26.64
C TYR A 31 17.54 4.05 27.57
N CYS A 32 18.14 3.81 28.74
CA CYS A 32 17.62 2.84 29.70
C CYS A 32 16.22 3.21 30.20
N SER A 33 15.99 4.51 30.43
CA SER A 33 14.67 5.02 30.83
C SER A 33 13.63 4.83 29.73
N GLU A 34 13.98 5.02 28.46
CA GLU A 34 13.06 4.78 27.34
C GLU A 34 12.73 3.30 27.18
N GLN A 35 13.73 2.41 27.22
CA GLN A 35 13.49 0.97 27.13
C GLN A 35 12.69 0.46 28.33
N GLY A 36 13.01 0.88 29.56
CA GLY A 36 12.29 0.46 30.77
C GLY A 36 10.85 0.97 30.84
N ARG A 37 10.51 2.03 30.10
CA ARG A 37 9.13 2.52 29.93
C ARG A 37 8.34 1.79 28.84
N ARG A 38 8.97 0.96 28.01
CA ARG A 38 8.29 0.19 26.96
C ARG A 38 7.41 -0.89 27.59
N LYS A 39 6.10 -0.77 27.42
CA LYS A 39 5.10 -1.77 27.84
C LYS A 39 4.53 -2.60 26.69
N GLY A 40 4.96 -2.29 25.47
CA GLY A 40 4.47 -2.89 24.24
C GLY A 40 5.04 -4.29 23.98
N LYS A 41 4.83 -4.79 22.76
CA LYS A 41 5.33 -6.11 22.33
C LYS A 41 5.93 -6.03 20.94
N THR A 42 6.84 -6.94 20.65
CA THR A 42 7.35 -7.15 19.29
C THR A 42 6.36 -8.00 18.51
N VAL A 43 5.98 -7.55 17.32
CA VAL A 43 5.03 -8.22 16.44
C VAL A 43 5.60 -8.32 15.03
N GLN A 44 5.12 -9.32 14.29
CA GLN A 44 5.44 -9.53 12.88
C GLN A 44 4.67 -8.55 12.00
N CYS A 45 5.35 -7.96 11.00
CA CYS A 45 4.69 -7.13 10.00
C CYS A 45 3.90 -8.00 9.02
N PHE A 46 2.59 -7.77 8.89
CA PHE A 46 1.72 -8.52 7.99
C PHE A 46 2.07 -8.43 6.49
N ALA A 47 2.85 -7.42 6.07
CA ALA A 47 3.14 -7.18 4.65
C ALA A 47 4.54 -7.63 4.21
N CYS A 48 5.50 -7.71 5.13
CA CYS A 48 6.91 -8.00 4.81
C CYS A 48 7.61 -8.89 5.84
N ASP A 49 6.88 -9.39 6.85
CA ASP A 49 7.37 -10.30 7.88
C ASP A 49 8.57 -9.79 8.71
N LYS A 50 8.80 -8.47 8.69
CA LYS A 50 9.78 -7.83 9.58
C LYS A 50 9.22 -7.72 11.00
N THR A 51 10.01 -8.13 11.98
CA THR A 51 9.69 -7.95 13.41
C THR A 51 9.84 -6.49 13.84
N VAL A 52 8.81 -5.92 14.45
CA VAL A 52 8.80 -4.54 14.93
C VAL A 52 8.17 -4.39 16.31
N TYR A 53 8.68 -3.47 17.11
CA TYR A 53 8.06 -3.10 18.38
C TYR A 53 6.79 -2.27 18.13
N LYS A 54 5.72 -2.59 18.86
CA LYS A 54 4.47 -1.81 18.89
C LYS A 54 4.06 -1.49 20.32
N SER A 55 3.65 -0.24 20.54
CA SER A 55 3.16 0.20 21.85
C SER A 55 1.83 -0.47 22.18
N LEU A 56 1.46 -0.52 23.47
CA LEU A 56 0.15 -1.03 23.89
C LEU A 56 -1.01 -0.26 23.22
N LYS A 57 -0.85 1.04 22.98
CA LYS A 57 -1.83 1.87 22.28
C LYS A 57 -2.01 1.39 20.84
N ASP A 58 -0.91 1.15 20.12
CA ASP A 58 -0.97 0.68 18.72
C ASP A 58 -1.60 -0.72 18.64
N LEU A 59 -1.29 -1.59 19.60
CA LEU A 59 -1.87 -2.93 19.69
C LEU A 59 -3.39 -2.88 19.89
N LYS A 60 -3.85 -2.02 20.81
CA LYS A 60 -5.29 -1.84 21.12
C LYS A 60 -6.06 -1.15 19.99
N ASN A 61 -5.44 -0.19 19.30
CA ASN A 61 -6.11 0.59 18.26
C ASN A 61 -6.21 -0.14 16.90
N SER A 62 -5.52 -1.28 16.74
CA SER A 62 -5.58 -2.04 15.49
C SER A 62 -6.92 -2.78 15.36
N LYS A 63 -7.86 -2.16 14.62
CA LYS A 63 -9.17 -2.77 14.32
C LYS A 63 -9.08 -4.04 13.50
N SER A 64 -8.07 -4.15 12.63
CA SER A 64 -7.90 -5.30 11.73
C SER A 64 -7.10 -6.45 12.36
N GLY A 65 -6.51 -6.25 13.54
CA GLY A 65 -5.55 -7.19 14.13
C GLY A 65 -4.27 -7.38 13.30
N LYS A 66 -4.06 -6.58 12.24
CA LYS A 66 -2.86 -6.59 11.42
C LYS A 66 -1.91 -5.50 11.88
N TYR A 67 -0.61 -5.79 11.88
CA TYR A 67 0.43 -4.87 12.30
C TYR A 67 1.45 -4.67 11.19
N PHE A 68 2.03 -3.47 11.13
CA PHE A 68 2.93 -3.09 10.04
C PHE A 68 4.22 -2.48 10.57
N CYS A 69 5.33 -2.75 9.89
CA CYS A 69 6.64 -2.22 10.27
C CYS A 69 6.70 -0.69 10.19
N GLY A 70 5.92 -0.09 9.30
CA GLY A 70 5.81 1.35 9.12
C GLY A 70 4.65 1.71 8.20
N GLN A 71 4.54 3.01 7.93
CA GLN A 71 3.45 3.57 7.12
C GLN A 71 3.44 3.03 5.69
N VAL A 72 4.60 2.76 5.09
CA VAL A 72 4.69 2.22 3.71
C VAL A 72 3.93 0.90 3.59
N CYS A 73 4.20 -0.05 4.48
CA CYS A 73 3.50 -1.35 4.51
C CYS A 73 2.01 -1.19 4.84
N GLY A 74 1.68 -0.32 5.79
CA GLY A 74 0.29 -0.03 6.15
C GLY A 74 -0.50 0.55 4.98
N ASN A 75 0.03 1.58 4.31
CA ASN A 75 -0.60 2.22 3.16
C ASN A 75 -0.72 1.28 1.97
N ALA A 76 0.29 0.45 1.72
CA ALA A 76 0.23 -0.55 0.65
C ALA A 76 -0.90 -1.56 0.89
N TRP A 77 -1.12 -1.96 2.14
CA TRP A 77 -2.22 -2.85 2.52
C TRP A 77 -3.59 -2.13 2.43
N ILE A 78 -3.74 -0.95 3.06
CA ILE A 78 -4.98 -0.16 3.01
C ILE A 78 -5.37 0.15 1.55
N GLY A 79 -4.40 0.55 0.73
CA GLY A 79 -4.61 0.84 -0.69
C GLY A 79 -4.92 -0.38 -1.55
N LYS A 80 -4.77 -1.60 -1.03
CA LYS A 80 -5.34 -2.82 -1.65
C LYS A 80 -6.78 -3.04 -1.23
N GLN A 81 -7.12 -2.79 0.04
CA GLN A 81 -8.48 -2.99 0.55
C GLN A 81 -9.48 -1.95 0.05
N GLN A 82 -9.08 -0.68 0.02
CA GLN A 82 -9.89 0.47 -0.37
C GLN A 82 -9.84 0.71 -1.90
N ARG A 83 -10.02 -0.34 -2.71
CA ARG A 83 -9.97 -0.23 -4.19
C ARG A 83 -11.36 -0.26 -4.80
N ALA A 84 -11.52 0.48 -5.90
CA ALA A 84 -12.76 0.54 -6.67
C ALA A 84 -13.95 0.79 -5.72
N ALA A 85 -15.01 0.00 -5.81
CA ALA A 85 -16.21 0.12 -4.99
C ALA A 85 -15.96 0.06 -3.47
N ASN A 86 -14.83 -0.50 -3.02
CA ASN A 86 -14.49 -0.51 -1.59
C ASN A 86 -13.96 0.85 -1.08
N ASN A 87 -13.65 1.80 -1.96
CA ASN A 87 -13.30 3.16 -1.57
C ASN A 87 -14.58 4.00 -1.45
N PRO A 88 -14.87 4.61 -0.29
CA PRO A 88 -16.03 5.49 -0.10
C PRO A 88 -16.12 6.63 -1.12
N ASN A 89 -14.97 7.10 -1.61
CA ASN A 89 -14.88 8.19 -2.60
C ASN A 89 -14.92 7.69 -4.05
N TRP A 90 -15.29 6.44 -4.31
CA TRP A 90 -15.28 5.87 -5.66
C TRP A 90 -16.49 6.32 -6.48
N THR A 91 -16.22 6.99 -7.59
CA THR A 91 -17.23 7.52 -8.53
C THR A 91 -17.31 6.67 -9.80
N GLY A 92 -17.48 5.35 -9.65
CA GLY A 92 -17.74 4.45 -10.78
C GLY A 92 -16.53 4.12 -11.67
N GLY A 93 -15.34 4.62 -11.35
CA GLY A 93 -14.09 4.21 -12.01
C GLY A 93 -13.93 4.70 -13.45
N SER A 94 -14.66 5.74 -13.84
CA SER A 94 -14.65 6.32 -15.20
C SER A 94 -13.27 6.73 -15.73
N SER A 95 -12.27 6.89 -14.85
CA SER A 95 -10.87 7.20 -15.19
C SER A 95 -9.89 6.09 -14.82
N SER A 96 -10.33 5.02 -14.14
CA SER A 96 -9.44 3.98 -13.60
C SER A 96 -9.25 2.78 -14.52
N TYR A 97 -10.01 2.67 -15.61
CA TYR A 97 -9.96 1.54 -16.57
C TYR A 97 -8.56 1.30 -17.17
N LYS A 98 -7.81 2.39 -17.44
CA LYS A 98 -6.43 2.27 -17.93
C LYS A 98 -5.52 1.59 -16.90
N ASN A 99 -5.62 2.01 -15.64
CA ASN A 99 -4.83 1.42 -14.56
C ASN A 99 -5.28 0.00 -14.23
N LEU A 100 -6.57 -0.30 -14.42
CA LEU A 100 -7.10 -1.66 -14.29
C LEU A 100 -6.47 -2.60 -15.32
N LEU A 101 -6.52 -2.24 -16.61
CA LEU A 101 -5.95 -3.06 -17.69
C LEU A 101 -4.43 -3.19 -17.59
N LYS A 102 -3.72 -2.17 -17.10
CA LYS A 102 -2.27 -2.23 -16.84
C LYS A 102 -1.87 -3.23 -15.74
N ARG A 103 -2.78 -3.49 -14.78
CA ARG A 103 -2.52 -4.42 -13.66
C ARG A 103 -2.76 -5.87 -14.06
N THR A 104 -3.54 -6.09 -15.11
CA THR A 104 -3.70 -7.41 -15.72
C THR A 104 -2.41 -7.82 -16.43
N SER A 105 -2.14 -9.12 -16.56
CA SER A 105 -0.99 -9.66 -17.32
C SER A 105 -1.08 -9.43 -18.84
N SER A 106 -1.96 -8.54 -19.29
CA SER A 106 -2.18 -8.22 -20.71
C SER A 106 -1.00 -7.42 -21.25
N ARG A 107 -0.40 -7.92 -22.33
CA ARG A 107 0.70 -7.23 -23.02
C ARG A 107 0.24 -5.86 -23.52
N GLN A 108 1.01 -4.81 -23.22
CA GLN A 108 0.73 -3.44 -23.64
C GLN A 108 1.17 -3.23 -25.09
N ILE A 109 0.43 -3.85 -26.02
CA ILE A 109 0.63 -3.71 -27.47
C ILE A 109 -0.70 -3.43 -28.15
N CYS A 110 -0.66 -2.72 -29.27
CA CYS A 110 -1.85 -2.54 -30.10
C CYS A 110 -2.28 -3.89 -30.67
N LYS A 111 -3.52 -4.31 -30.41
CA LYS A 111 -4.06 -5.58 -30.94
C LYS A 111 -4.02 -5.65 -32.48
N LEU A 112 -4.29 -4.53 -33.16
CA LEU A 112 -4.44 -4.49 -34.61
C LEU A 112 -3.10 -4.41 -35.35
N CYS A 113 -2.22 -3.47 -34.95
CA CYS A 113 -0.96 -3.22 -35.66
C CYS A 113 0.30 -3.69 -34.94
N GLY A 114 0.18 -4.25 -33.73
CA GLY A 114 1.31 -4.78 -32.96
C GLY A 114 2.26 -3.75 -32.35
N LYS A 115 2.10 -2.45 -32.66
CA LYS A 115 2.93 -1.38 -32.06
C LYS A 115 2.84 -1.39 -30.55
N ASP A 116 3.98 -1.29 -29.88
CA ASP A 116 4.16 -1.41 -28.43
C ASP A 116 4.57 -0.09 -27.76
N ASN A 117 4.62 1.01 -28.52
CA ASN A 117 4.94 2.32 -27.98
C ASN A 117 3.88 2.79 -26.97
N LEU A 118 4.22 2.69 -25.68
CA LEU A 118 3.35 3.01 -24.54
C LEU A 118 2.72 4.40 -24.60
N LYS A 119 3.42 5.40 -25.16
CA LYS A 119 2.91 6.78 -25.28
C LYS A 119 1.78 6.89 -26.31
N MET A 120 1.75 5.98 -27.28
CA MET A 120 0.76 5.94 -28.35
C MET A 120 -0.43 5.02 -28.02
N LEU A 121 -0.35 4.22 -26.96
CA LEU A 121 -1.39 3.28 -26.57
C LEU A 121 -2.50 3.94 -25.74
N CYS A 122 -3.73 3.67 -26.18
CA CYS A 122 -4.99 4.02 -25.54
C CYS A 122 -5.78 2.75 -25.23
N VAL A 123 -6.65 2.82 -24.23
CA VAL A 123 -7.59 1.73 -23.93
C VAL A 123 -8.88 2.00 -24.68
N HIS A 124 -9.39 0.96 -25.34
CA HIS A 124 -10.67 0.95 -26.03
C HIS A 124 -11.63 0.03 -25.28
N HIS A 125 -12.89 0.45 -25.16
CA HIS A 125 -14.00 -0.36 -24.68
C HIS A 125 -14.66 -1.05 -25.88
N LEU A 126 -14.65 -2.38 -25.94
CA LEU A 126 -15.17 -3.16 -27.08
C LEU A 126 -16.67 -2.93 -27.29
N ASP A 127 -17.43 -2.76 -26.21
CA ASP A 127 -18.87 -2.45 -26.26
C ASP A 127 -19.19 -0.94 -26.43
N LYS A 128 -18.15 -0.09 -26.59
CA LYS A 128 -18.24 1.38 -26.64
C LYS A 128 -18.89 2.02 -25.39
N ASN A 129 -19.17 1.26 -24.34
CA ASN A 129 -19.74 1.73 -23.09
C ASN A 129 -18.64 2.04 -22.08
N ARG A 130 -18.34 3.32 -21.89
CA ARG A 130 -17.29 3.81 -20.98
C ARG A 130 -17.51 3.46 -19.49
N LYS A 131 -18.71 3.00 -19.12
CA LYS A 131 -19.02 2.52 -17.76
C LYS A 131 -18.68 1.04 -17.56
N ASN A 132 -18.58 0.24 -18.63
CA ASN A 132 -18.25 -1.18 -18.53
C ASN A 132 -16.73 -1.39 -18.45
N ASN A 133 -16.20 -1.30 -17.24
CA ASN A 133 -14.76 -1.44 -16.98
C ASN A 133 -14.32 -2.90 -16.75
N ASN A 134 -15.05 -3.90 -17.24
CA ASN A 134 -14.58 -5.29 -17.18
C ASN A 134 -13.27 -5.43 -17.97
N THR A 135 -12.24 -6.06 -17.40
CA THR A 135 -10.95 -6.24 -18.06
C THR A 135 -11.05 -6.95 -19.41
N GLN A 136 -12.03 -7.83 -19.60
CA GLN A 136 -12.28 -8.51 -20.89
C GLN A 136 -12.90 -7.58 -21.95
N ASN A 137 -13.57 -6.51 -21.52
CA ASN A 137 -14.14 -5.47 -22.39
C ASN A 137 -13.11 -4.40 -22.80
N LEU A 138 -11.91 -4.41 -22.20
CA LEU A 138 -10.89 -3.40 -22.41
C LEU A 138 -9.75 -3.96 -23.27
N ILE A 139 -9.33 -3.21 -24.28
CA ILE A 139 -8.23 -3.61 -25.16
C ILE A 139 -7.26 -2.46 -25.44
N TRP A 140 -5.99 -2.79 -25.66
CA TRP A 140 -4.96 -1.84 -26.07
C TRP A 140 -4.99 -1.60 -27.57
N LEU A 141 -5.10 -0.33 -27.97
CA LEU A 141 -4.96 0.13 -29.35
C LEU A 141 -4.03 1.33 -29.41
N CYS A 142 -3.26 1.48 -30.49
CA CYS A 142 -2.57 2.75 -30.73
C CYS A 142 -3.58 3.84 -31.13
N ARG A 143 -3.24 5.12 -30.97
CA ARG A 143 -4.13 6.25 -31.33
C ARG A 143 -4.74 6.13 -32.72
N ASN A 144 -3.95 5.73 -33.72
CA ASN A 144 -4.43 5.58 -35.09
C ASN A 144 -5.45 4.44 -35.20
N CYS A 145 -5.12 3.24 -34.70
CA CYS A 145 -6.05 2.12 -34.70
C CYS A 145 -7.31 2.41 -33.87
N HIS A 146 -7.17 3.11 -32.74
CA HIS A 146 -8.30 3.53 -31.91
C HIS A 146 -9.22 4.48 -32.68
N PHE A 147 -8.68 5.44 -33.43
CA PHE A 147 -9.47 6.29 -34.32
C PHE A 147 -10.18 5.44 -35.39
N LEU A 148 -9.44 4.57 -36.06
CA LEU A 148 -9.98 3.75 -37.15
C LEU A 148 -11.17 2.88 -36.70
N VAL A 149 -11.11 2.23 -35.54
CA VAL A 149 -12.22 1.39 -35.05
C VAL A 149 -13.49 2.17 -34.68
N HIS A 150 -13.38 3.47 -34.36
CA HIS A 150 -14.55 4.31 -34.10
C HIS A 150 -15.22 4.80 -35.39
N HIS A 151 -14.44 4.96 -36.47
CA HIS A 151 -14.93 5.58 -37.71
C HIS A 151 -15.19 4.59 -38.85
N TYR A 152 -14.57 3.40 -38.82
CA TYR A 152 -14.66 2.42 -39.91
C TYR A 152 -15.09 1.04 -39.38
N LYS A 153 -16.31 0.62 -39.71
CA LYS A 153 -16.89 -0.68 -39.28
C LYS A 153 -16.03 -1.88 -39.69
N LYS A 154 -15.36 -1.79 -40.84
CA LYS A 154 -14.40 -2.81 -41.28
C LYS A 154 -13.26 -3.01 -40.28
N GLU A 155 -12.72 -1.91 -39.74
CA GLU A 155 -11.62 -1.97 -38.79
C GLU A 155 -12.08 -2.41 -37.40
N GLU A 156 -13.32 -2.09 -37.01
CA GLU A 156 -13.96 -2.60 -35.80
C GLU A 156 -14.08 -4.13 -35.82
N ASN A 157 -14.55 -4.71 -36.94
CA ASN A 157 -14.70 -6.16 -37.07
C ASN A 157 -13.37 -6.92 -36.88
N ARG A 158 -12.25 -6.32 -37.29
CA ARG A 158 -10.90 -6.88 -37.10
C ARG A 158 -10.50 -7.08 -35.64
N LEU A 159 -11.20 -6.44 -34.68
CA LEU A 159 -10.97 -6.67 -33.25
C LEU A 159 -11.46 -8.06 -32.80
N PHE A 160 -12.47 -8.60 -33.48
CA PHE A 160 -13.13 -9.87 -33.16
C PHE A 160 -12.66 -11.02 -34.05
N GLU A 161 -12.01 -10.71 -35.17
CA GLU A 161 -11.36 -11.70 -36.03
C GLU A 161 -10.25 -12.42 -35.24
N LYS A 162 -10.36 -13.74 -35.12
CA LYS A 162 -9.27 -14.58 -34.60
C LYS A 162 -8.13 -14.54 -35.62
N LYS A 163 -6.93 -14.17 -35.16
CA LYS A 163 -5.70 -14.53 -35.86
C LYS A 163 -5.42 -16.01 -35.65
#